data_AF-A0A9J6GBQ8-F1
#
_entry.id   AF-A0A9J6GBQ8-F1
#
_cell.length_a   1.000
_cell.length_b   1.000
_cell.length_c   1.000
_cell.angle_alpha   90.00
_cell.angle_beta   90.00
_cell.angle_gamma   90.00
#
_symmetry.space_group_name_H-M   'P 1'
#
loop_
_entity.id
_entity.type
_entity.pdbx_description
1 polymer ?
#
loop_
_entity_poly.entity_id
_entity_poly.type
_entity_poly.pdbx_seq_one_letter_code
_entity_poly.pdbx_strand_id
1 'polypeptide(L)'
;MERIAEERGKALDIVELLMDSLSNNVGVFVFGRRLEHGHPKRRGLSRALRDQFTASRSGGVLGFRPEFVRSLAQRLSFTRSGSLVKAMAWMEKFLSHQLTWHRKTLGGDENRDYMDAYLRKREGQENDETTTYSLACIVGNAMGLMIAGSNTVTAVLQRHLLLLAAHPDTVQARIQEEIDAVIGCERPPAWEDRHAMPFTMATILECHRWHTLLPMGVPRR
;
A
#
# COMPACT_ATOMS: atom_id res chain seq x y z
N MET A 1 -15.59 1.75 -9.02
CA MET A 1 -17.05 1.76 -8.77
C MET A 1 -17.76 0.76 -9.66
N GLU A 2 -17.50 0.77 -10.98
CA GLU A 2 -18.08 -0.20 -11.94
C GLU A 2 -17.99 -1.66 -11.49
N ARG A 3 -16.82 -2.08 -11.02
CA ARG A 3 -16.60 -3.47 -10.57
C ARG A 3 -17.32 -3.87 -9.29
N ILE A 4 -17.65 -2.91 -8.41
CA ILE A 4 -18.51 -3.20 -7.24
C ILE A 4 -19.97 -3.32 -7.70
N ALA A 5 -20.38 -2.50 -8.69
CA ALA A 5 -21.72 -2.57 -9.28
C ALA A 5 -21.94 -3.86 -10.09
N GLU A 6 -20.89 -4.38 -10.74
CA GLU A 6 -20.92 -5.66 -11.48
C GLU A 6 -21.30 -6.87 -10.61
N GLU A 7 -20.99 -6.83 -9.32
CA GLU A 7 -21.30 -7.91 -8.38
C GLU A 7 -22.79 -7.95 -8.01
N ARG A 8 -23.59 -6.94 -8.39
CA ARG A 8 -25.07 -6.87 -8.23
C ARG A 8 -25.56 -7.26 -6.83
N GLY A 9 -24.86 -6.81 -5.79
CA GLY A 9 -25.22 -7.06 -4.39
C GLY A 9 -24.80 -8.42 -3.84
N LYS A 10 -23.99 -9.21 -4.57
CA LYS A 10 -23.40 -10.45 -4.04
C LYS A 10 -22.35 -10.14 -2.98
N ALA A 11 -22.14 -11.10 -2.08
CA ALA A 11 -21.06 -11.04 -1.10
C ALA A 11 -19.70 -10.95 -1.80
N LEU A 12 -18.92 -9.94 -1.45
CA LEU A 12 -17.66 -9.60 -2.10
C LEU A 12 -16.57 -9.40 -1.06
N ASP A 13 -15.40 -9.99 -1.30
CA ASP A 13 -14.20 -9.66 -0.52
C ASP A 13 -13.64 -8.31 -1.00
N ILE A 14 -14.06 -7.25 -0.31
CA ILE A 14 -13.64 -5.88 -0.62
C ILE A 14 -12.14 -5.66 -0.40
N VAL A 15 -11.48 -6.47 0.42
CA VAL A 15 -10.06 -6.29 0.76
C VAL A 15 -9.18 -6.49 -0.46
N GLU A 16 -9.52 -7.45 -1.32
CA GLU A 16 -8.77 -7.69 -2.56
C GLU A 16 -8.87 -6.51 -3.53
N LEU A 17 -10.08 -5.96 -3.68
CA LEU A 17 -10.30 -4.79 -4.53
C LEU A 17 -9.60 -3.53 -4.00
N LEU A 18 -9.66 -3.32 -2.68
CA LEU A 18 -8.96 -2.20 -2.04
C LEU A 18 -7.44 -2.32 -2.20
N MET A 19 -6.88 -3.50 -1.96
CA MET A 19 -5.44 -3.75 -2.12
C MET A 19 -4.99 -3.46 -3.55
N ASP A 20 -5.76 -3.93 -4.52
CA ASP A 20 -5.49 -3.72 -5.94
C ASP A 20 -5.53 -2.24 -6.35
N SER A 21 -6.49 -1.47 -5.83
CA SER A 21 -6.61 -0.03 -6.08
C SER A 21 -5.49 0.77 -5.42
N LEU A 22 -5.23 0.50 -4.14
CA LEU A 22 -4.27 1.24 -3.33
C LEU A 22 -2.82 0.97 -3.76
N SER A 23 -2.49 -0.28 -4.04
CA SER A 23 -1.17 -0.62 -4.59
C SER A 23 -0.93 0.00 -5.97
N ASN A 24 -1.98 0.25 -6.75
CA ASN A 24 -1.87 0.99 -8.00
C ASN A 24 -1.60 2.48 -7.78
N ASN A 25 -2.24 3.12 -6.80
CA ASN A 25 -1.94 4.52 -6.46
C ASN A 25 -0.47 4.69 -6.07
N VAL A 26 0.05 3.80 -5.22
CA VAL A 26 1.47 3.80 -4.85
C VAL A 26 2.35 3.42 -6.04
N GLY A 27 1.93 2.46 -6.86
CA GLY A 27 2.68 2.00 -8.03
C GLY A 27 2.87 3.07 -9.10
N VAL A 28 1.86 3.91 -9.33
CA VAL A 28 1.97 5.09 -10.22
C VAL A 28 3.01 6.06 -9.69
N PHE A 29 3.00 6.34 -8.39
CA PHE A 29 4.00 7.21 -7.77
C PHE A 29 5.41 6.61 -7.82
N VAL A 30 5.54 5.30 -7.59
CA VAL A 30 6.85 4.63 -7.47
C VAL A 30 7.49 4.33 -8.82
N PHE A 31 6.72 3.79 -9.78
CA PHE A 31 7.24 3.27 -11.05
C PHE A 31 6.40 3.71 -12.27
N GLY A 32 5.58 4.75 -12.12
CA GLY A 32 5.00 5.50 -13.23
C GLY A 32 3.83 4.84 -13.96
N ARG A 33 3.33 3.68 -13.49
CA ARG A 33 2.22 2.99 -14.19
C ARG A 33 1.26 2.26 -13.28
N ARG A 34 0.02 2.18 -13.73
CA ARG A 34 -1.02 1.33 -13.14
C ARG A 34 -0.87 -0.09 -13.67
N LEU A 35 -1.00 -1.08 -12.79
CA LEU A 35 -1.10 -2.48 -13.21
C LEU A 35 -2.57 -2.80 -13.46
N GLU A 36 -2.87 -3.33 -14.64
CA GLU A 36 -4.22 -3.69 -15.03
C GLU A 36 -4.85 -4.73 -14.11
N HIS A 37 -6.16 -4.61 -13.93
CA HIS A 37 -6.93 -5.58 -13.17
C HIS A 37 -6.82 -6.99 -13.79
N GLY A 38 -6.66 -8.03 -12.97
CA GLY A 38 -6.44 -9.41 -13.43
C GLY A 38 -5.01 -9.75 -13.90
N HIS A 39 -4.13 -8.77 -14.17
CA HIS A 39 -2.78 -9.03 -14.68
C HIS A 39 -1.93 -9.89 -13.69
N PRO A 40 -1.16 -10.89 -14.17
CA PRO A 40 -0.41 -11.81 -13.31
C PRO A 40 0.60 -11.11 -12.38
N LYS A 41 1.32 -10.09 -12.89
CA LYS A 41 2.26 -9.29 -12.06
C LYS A 41 1.54 -8.59 -10.90
N ARG A 42 0.31 -8.15 -11.11
CA ARG A 42 -0.50 -7.47 -10.08
C ARG A 42 -0.95 -8.45 -9.02
N ARG A 43 -1.50 -9.61 -9.42
CA ARG A 43 -1.85 -10.69 -8.48
C ARG A 43 -0.65 -11.12 -7.65
N GLY A 44 0.54 -11.19 -8.26
CA GLY A 44 1.80 -11.45 -7.56
C GLY A 44 2.13 -10.39 -6.51
N LEU A 45 1.99 -9.10 -6.87
CA LEU A 45 2.24 -7.97 -5.98
C LEU A 45 1.24 -7.94 -4.80
N SER A 46 -0.06 -8.03 -5.08
CA SER A 46 -1.10 -8.06 -4.04
C SER A 46 -0.91 -9.25 -3.08
N ARG A 47 -0.51 -10.42 -3.61
CA ARG A 47 -0.17 -11.59 -2.79
C ARG A 47 1.05 -11.33 -1.91
N ALA A 48 2.14 -10.79 -2.48
CA ALA A 48 3.35 -10.51 -1.72
C ALA A 48 3.11 -9.49 -0.59
N LEU A 49 2.34 -8.42 -0.86
CA LEU A 49 1.95 -7.42 0.13
C LEU A 49 1.11 -8.03 1.26
N ARG A 50 0.15 -8.89 0.92
CA ARG A 50 -0.71 -9.60 1.89
C ARG A 50 0.06 -10.59 2.76
N ASP A 51 0.93 -11.39 2.14
CA ASP A 51 1.78 -12.36 2.84
C ASP A 51 2.72 -11.65 3.80
N GLN A 52 3.33 -10.54 3.37
CA GLN A 52 4.14 -9.67 4.21
C GLN A 52 3.34 -9.16 5.41
N PHE A 53 2.16 -8.59 5.18
CA PHE A 53 1.35 -7.99 6.25
C PHE A 53 0.90 -9.04 7.28
N THR A 54 0.46 -10.21 6.79
CA THR A 54 0.00 -11.31 7.63
C THR A 54 1.15 -11.88 8.47
N ALA A 55 2.31 -12.11 7.85
CA ALA A 55 3.49 -12.62 8.54
C ALA A 55 4.03 -11.62 9.58
N SER A 56 4.01 -10.32 9.27
CA SER A 56 4.43 -9.27 10.20
C SER A 56 3.53 -9.17 11.43
N ARG A 57 2.20 -9.37 11.31
CA ARG A 57 1.30 -9.44 12.48
C ARG A 57 1.57 -10.64 13.37
N SER A 58 2.00 -11.77 12.80
CA SER A 58 2.40 -12.96 13.56
C SER A 58 3.84 -12.88 14.10
N GLY A 59 4.62 -11.86 13.72
CA GLY A 59 6.04 -11.70 14.02
C GLY A 59 6.37 -11.50 15.50
N GLY A 60 5.41 -11.04 16.31
CA GLY A 60 5.59 -10.86 17.76
C GLY A 60 6.00 -12.14 18.50
N VAL A 61 5.61 -13.33 18.01
CA VAL A 61 5.96 -14.62 18.61
C VAL A 61 7.30 -15.18 18.07
N LEU A 62 7.81 -14.61 16.97
CA LEU A 62 9.05 -15.06 16.32
C LEU A 62 10.29 -14.32 16.83
N GLY A 63 10.14 -13.07 17.30
CA GLY A 63 11.24 -12.27 17.85
C GLY A 63 11.82 -12.80 19.16
N PHE A 64 11.08 -13.63 19.90
CA PHE A 64 11.52 -14.25 21.16
C PHE A 64 12.16 -15.64 20.99
N ARG A 65 12.33 -16.13 19.74
CA ARG A 65 12.88 -17.47 19.50
C ARG A 65 14.39 -17.43 19.30
N PRO A 66 15.13 -18.45 19.76
CA PRO A 66 16.55 -18.60 19.46
C PRO A 66 16.85 -18.51 17.96
N GLU A 67 18.00 -17.92 17.61
CA GLU A 67 18.44 -17.67 16.24
C GLU A 67 18.38 -18.91 15.32
N PHE A 68 18.67 -20.10 15.85
CA PHE A 68 18.60 -21.35 15.09
C PHE A 68 17.16 -21.70 14.66
N VAL A 69 16.16 -21.45 15.52
CA VAL A 69 14.73 -21.70 15.22
C VAL A 69 14.24 -20.70 14.18
N ARG A 70 14.70 -19.45 14.26
CA ARG A 70 14.41 -18.41 13.28
C ARG A 70 14.96 -18.78 11.90
N SER A 71 16.23 -19.21 11.84
CA SER A 71 16.90 -19.64 10.60
C SER A 71 16.22 -20.87 9.97
N LEU A 72 15.87 -21.88 10.78
CA LEU A 72 15.15 -23.07 10.30
C LEU A 72 13.75 -22.71 9.77
N ALA A 73 13.02 -21.86 10.50
CA ALA A 73 11.70 -21.40 10.05
C ALA A 73 11.78 -20.62 8.73
N GLN A 74 12.77 -19.76 8.55
CA GLN A 74 12.97 -19.02 7.30
C GLN A 74 13.28 -19.91 6.09
N ARG A 75 13.96 -21.06 6.31
CA ARG A 75 14.21 -22.06 5.26
C ARG A 75 12.96 -22.87 4.91
N LEU A 76 12.09 -23.11 5.89
CA LEU A 76 10.85 -23.87 5.69
C LEU A 76 9.78 -23.02 5.03
N SER A 77 9.57 -23.33 3.76
CA SER A 77 8.83 -22.55 2.78
C SER A 77 7.32 -22.42 3.05
N PHE A 78 6.76 -23.26 3.94
CA PHE A 78 5.36 -23.27 4.38
C PHE A 78 5.12 -22.45 5.66
N THR A 79 6.18 -22.05 6.37
CA THR A 79 6.02 -21.24 7.59
C THR A 79 5.72 -19.79 7.24
N ARG A 80 5.15 -19.02 8.18
CA ARG A 80 4.93 -17.58 8.03
C ARG A 80 6.23 -16.82 7.74
N SER A 81 7.35 -17.22 8.36
CA SER A 81 8.67 -16.64 8.12
C SER A 81 9.20 -16.95 6.71
N GLY A 82 9.02 -18.17 6.23
CA GLY A 82 9.41 -18.55 4.88
C GLY A 82 8.55 -17.85 3.81
N SER A 83 7.24 -17.69 4.05
CA SER A 83 6.34 -16.90 3.21
C SER A 83 6.78 -15.43 3.15
N LEU A 84 7.17 -14.82 4.28
CA LEU A 84 7.72 -13.46 4.31
C LEU A 84 8.99 -13.31 3.47
N VAL A 85 9.95 -14.23 3.62
CA VAL A 85 11.21 -14.21 2.83
C VAL A 85 10.91 -14.32 1.34
N LYS A 86 10.01 -15.23 0.95
CA LYS A 86 9.57 -15.36 -0.46
C LYS A 86 8.89 -14.10 -0.99
N ALA A 87 8.00 -13.50 -0.19
CA ALA A 87 7.29 -12.28 -0.56
C ALA A 87 8.26 -11.11 -0.79
N MET A 88 9.22 -10.92 0.13
CA MET A 88 10.26 -9.89 0.00
C MET A 88 11.15 -10.13 -1.23
N ALA A 89 11.65 -11.36 -1.43
CA ALA A 89 12.47 -11.69 -2.59
C ALA A 89 11.71 -11.51 -3.92
N TRP A 90 10.41 -11.83 -3.94
CA TRP A 90 9.56 -11.59 -5.10
C TRP A 90 9.40 -10.09 -5.40
N MET A 91 9.14 -9.27 -4.37
CA MET A 91 9.01 -7.81 -4.52
C MET A 91 10.31 -7.18 -4.98
N GLU A 92 11.44 -7.57 -4.38
CA GLU A 92 12.78 -7.12 -4.78
C GLU A 92 13.04 -7.43 -6.26
N LYS A 93 12.76 -8.65 -6.71
CA LYS A 93 12.90 -9.04 -8.13
C LYS A 93 11.99 -8.22 -9.05
N PHE A 94 10.73 -8.04 -8.65
CA PHE A 94 9.76 -7.26 -9.42
C PHE A 94 10.19 -5.80 -9.57
N LEU A 95 10.65 -5.17 -8.48
CA LEU A 95 11.09 -3.77 -8.45
C LEU A 95 12.44 -3.58 -9.14
N SER A 96 13.36 -4.55 -9.04
CA SER A 96 14.62 -4.54 -9.78
C SER A 96 14.39 -4.60 -11.29
N HIS A 97 13.39 -5.37 -11.73
CA HIS A 97 12.97 -5.36 -13.12
C HIS A 97 12.37 -3.99 -13.52
N GLN A 98 11.65 -3.30 -12.63
CA GLN A 98 11.19 -1.94 -12.92
C GLN A 98 12.34 -0.97 -13.04
N LEU A 99 13.28 -1.01 -12.11
CA LEU A 99 14.47 -0.18 -12.14
C LEU A 99 15.25 -0.35 -13.45
N THR A 100 15.41 -1.59 -13.90
CA THR A 100 16.12 -1.90 -15.15
C THR A 100 15.42 -1.26 -16.35
N TRP A 101 14.08 -1.25 -16.35
CA TRP A 101 13.30 -0.58 -17.39
C TRP A 101 13.43 0.95 -17.33
N HIS A 102 13.38 1.56 -16.13
CA HIS A 102 13.56 3.01 -15.97
C HIS A 102 14.96 3.42 -16.43
N ARG A 103 16.02 2.69 -16.06
CA ARG A 103 17.38 2.95 -16.55
C ARG A 103 17.53 2.91 -18.07
N LYS A 104 16.77 2.05 -18.77
CA LYS A 104 16.82 1.94 -20.23
C LYS A 104 16.00 3.01 -20.95
N THR A 105 14.97 3.53 -20.29
CA THR A 105 13.99 4.46 -20.89
C THR A 105 14.11 5.87 -20.31
N LEU A 106 15.12 6.11 -19.47
CA LEU A 106 15.41 7.41 -18.91
C LEU A 106 15.80 8.33 -20.07
N GLY A 107 14.96 9.31 -20.34
CA GLY A 107 15.13 10.26 -21.44
C GLY A 107 14.31 11.51 -21.19
N GLY A 108 14.76 12.64 -21.74
CA GLY A 108 14.17 13.97 -21.49
C GLY A 108 14.54 14.54 -20.12
N ASP A 109 13.98 15.72 -19.80
CA ASP A 109 14.19 16.43 -18.53
C ASP A 109 12.99 16.33 -17.55
N GLU A 110 11.98 15.52 -17.87
CA GLU A 110 10.83 15.32 -16.96
C GLU A 110 10.96 14.01 -16.15
N ASN A 111 10.74 14.07 -14.84
CA ASN A 111 10.68 12.88 -13.99
C ASN A 111 9.29 12.26 -14.09
N ARG A 112 9.19 11.02 -14.59
CA ARG A 112 7.89 10.32 -14.69
C ARG A 112 7.37 9.85 -13.34
N ASP A 113 8.28 9.51 -12.42
CA ASP A 113 7.98 8.91 -11.13
C ASP A 113 9.17 9.00 -10.16
N TYR A 114 9.00 8.43 -8.96
CA TYR A 114 10.04 8.35 -7.94
C TYR A 114 11.31 7.65 -8.44
N MET A 115 11.21 6.60 -9.27
CA MET A 115 12.38 5.87 -9.74
C MET A 115 13.25 6.73 -10.66
N ASP A 116 12.65 7.46 -11.59
CA ASP A 116 13.37 8.41 -12.45
C ASP A 116 14.01 9.54 -11.64
N ALA A 117 13.24 10.16 -10.73
CA ALA A 117 13.75 11.25 -9.90
C ALA A 117 14.96 10.82 -9.06
N TYR A 118 14.94 9.60 -8.52
CA TYR A 118 16.08 9.05 -7.78
C TYR A 118 17.28 8.77 -8.69
N LEU A 119 17.07 8.21 -9.89
CA LEU A 119 18.14 7.92 -10.84
C LEU A 119 18.88 9.20 -11.25
N ARG A 120 18.15 10.28 -11.54
CA ARG A 120 18.77 11.58 -11.87
C ARG A 120 19.47 12.23 -10.70
N LYS A 121 18.86 12.17 -9.51
CA LYS A 121 19.50 12.68 -8.31
C LYS A 121 20.83 11.99 -8.06
N ARG A 122 20.91 10.69 -8.36
CA ARG A 122 22.14 9.90 -8.32
C ARG A 122 23.14 10.30 -9.39
N GLU A 123 22.72 10.50 -10.65
CA GLU A 123 23.59 11.00 -11.74
C GLU A 123 24.25 12.34 -11.37
N GLY A 124 23.51 13.24 -10.71
CA GLY A 124 24.05 14.50 -10.20
C GLY A 124 25.01 14.38 -9.00
N GLN A 125 25.22 13.17 -8.45
CA GLN A 125 26.03 12.91 -7.26
C GLN A 125 27.07 11.80 -7.50
N GLU A 126 27.38 11.45 -8.75
CA GLU A 126 28.32 10.36 -9.06
C GLU A 126 29.73 10.61 -8.52
N ASN A 127 30.13 11.87 -8.37
CA ASN A 127 31.46 12.25 -7.88
C ASN A 127 31.53 12.46 -6.35
N ASP A 128 30.42 12.24 -5.62
CA ASP A 128 30.36 12.41 -4.18
C ASP A 128 30.56 11.07 -3.47
N GLU A 129 31.73 10.85 -2.87
CA GLU A 129 32.07 9.63 -2.13
C GLU A 129 31.20 9.44 -0.86
N THR A 130 30.50 10.48 -0.41
CA THR A 130 29.58 10.43 0.74
C THR A 130 28.14 10.11 0.33
N THR A 131 27.88 9.88 -0.96
CA THR A 131 26.51 9.65 -1.44
C THR A 131 25.91 8.37 -0.88
N THR A 132 24.68 8.49 -0.39
CA THR A 132 23.85 7.35 0.03
C THR A 132 23.00 6.79 -1.11
N TYR A 133 23.09 7.38 -2.31
CA TYR A 133 22.24 7.03 -3.45
C TYR A 133 22.76 5.79 -4.20
N SER A 134 22.42 4.60 -3.68
CA SER A 134 22.76 3.32 -4.32
C SER A 134 21.58 2.68 -5.06
N LEU A 135 21.89 1.82 -6.04
CA LEU A 135 20.87 1.02 -6.74
C LEU A 135 20.17 0.02 -5.82
N ALA A 136 20.81 -0.40 -4.72
CA ALA A 136 20.14 -1.21 -3.71
C ALA A 136 19.15 -0.38 -2.89
N CYS A 137 19.51 0.86 -2.55
CA CYS A 137 18.67 1.78 -1.80
C CYS A 137 17.39 2.16 -2.55
N ILE A 138 17.44 2.40 -3.87
CA ILE A 138 16.21 2.70 -4.63
C ILE A 138 15.21 1.54 -4.62
N VAL A 139 15.68 0.29 -4.76
CA VAL A 139 14.82 -0.90 -4.69
C VAL A 139 14.26 -1.07 -3.28
N GLY A 140 15.10 -0.92 -2.26
CA GLY A 140 14.69 -0.96 -0.85
C GLY A 140 13.64 0.10 -0.51
N ASN A 141 13.85 1.34 -0.94
CA ASN A 141 12.92 2.45 -0.73
C ASN A 141 11.61 2.23 -1.47
N ALA A 142 11.66 1.80 -2.74
CA ALA A 142 10.47 1.47 -3.52
C ALA A 142 9.67 0.36 -2.84
N MET A 143 10.33 -0.68 -2.33
CA MET A 143 9.68 -1.74 -1.57
C MET A 143 9.05 -1.23 -0.29
N GLY A 144 9.76 -0.38 0.46
CA GLY A 144 9.25 0.28 1.66
C GLY A 144 8.00 1.13 1.39
N LEU A 145 8.02 1.95 0.34
CA LEU A 145 6.89 2.77 -0.10
C LEU A 145 5.68 1.91 -0.47
N MET A 146 5.89 0.85 -1.26
CA MET A 146 4.82 -0.07 -1.65
C MET A 146 4.17 -0.75 -0.44
N ILE A 147 4.98 -1.26 0.50
CA ILE A 147 4.49 -1.92 1.71
C ILE A 147 3.75 -0.93 2.60
N ALA A 148 4.37 0.20 2.92
CA ALA A 148 3.82 1.19 3.83
C ALA A 148 2.53 1.80 3.28
N GLY A 149 2.53 2.21 2.01
CA GLY A 149 1.38 2.89 1.39
C GLY A 149 0.21 1.97 1.04
N SER A 150 0.45 0.70 0.73
CA SER A 150 -0.64 -0.20 0.31
C SER A 150 -1.32 -0.88 1.49
N ASN A 151 -0.53 -1.50 2.38
CA ASN A 151 -1.08 -2.34 3.45
C ASN A 151 -1.79 -1.53 4.52
N THR A 152 -1.20 -0.39 4.94
CA THR A 152 -1.76 0.41 6.03
C THR A 152 -3.10 1.03 5.63
N VAL A 153 -3.16 1.63 4.44
CA VAL A 153 -4.38 2.26 3.92
C VAL A 153 -5.46 1.21 3.66
N THR A 154 -5.10 0.02 3.14
CA THR A 154 -6.08 -1.07 2.95
C THR A 154 -6.70 -1.50 4.27
N ALA A 155 -5.88 -1.70 5.31
CA ALA A 155 -6.36 -2.10 6.62
C ALA A 155 -7.25 -1.02 7.27
N VAL A 156 -6.90 0.25 7.10
CA VAL A 156 -7.70 1.39 7.58
C VAL A 156 -9.05 1.43 6.86
N LEU A 157 -9.07 1.35 5.53
CA LEU A 157 -10.33 1.38 4.76
C LEU A 157 -11.22 0.18 5.08
N GLN A 158 -10.65 -1.02 5.25
CA GLN A 158 -11.40 -2.19 5.69
C GLN A 158 -12.12 -1.92 7.03
N ARG A 159 -11.44 -1.24 7.96
CA ARG A 159 -12.00 -0.90 9.28
C ARG A 159 -13.06 0.19 9.20
N HIS A 160 -12.87 1.19 8.33
CA HIS A 160 -13.89 2.19 8.04
C HIS A 160 -15.16 1.54 7.49
N LEU A 161 -15.04 0.67 6.48
CA LEU A 161 -16.19 -0.02 5.90
C LEU A 161 -16.92 -0.89 6.92
N LEU A 162 -16.17 -1.58 7.79
CA LEU A 162 -16.76 -2.35 8.89
C LEU A 162 -17.51 -1.46 9.90
N LEU A 163 -16.95 -0.29 10.24
CA LEU A 163 -17.59 0.69 11.12
C LEU A 163 -18.91 1.19 10.51
N LEU A 164 -18.91 1.54 9.22
CA LEU A 164 -20.10 2.00 8.52
C LEU A 164 -21.17 0.91 8.48
N ALA A 165 -20.78 -0.33 8.17
CA ALA A 165 -21.70 -1.47 8.15
C ALA A 165 -22.28 -1.80 9.53
N ALA A 166 -21.56 -1.49 10.62
CA ALA A 166 -22.04 -1.66 11.99
C ALA A 166 -22.99 -0.54 12.45
N HIS A 167 -22.94 0.63 11.81
CA HIS A 167 -23.71 1.82 12.17
C HIS A 167 -24.40 2.46 10.95
N PRO A 168 -25.25 1.70 10.22
CA PRO A 168 -25.84 2.16 8.96
C PRO A 168 -26.74 3.39 9.17
N ASP A 169 -27.62 3.34 10.17
CA ASP A 169 -28.65 4.37 10.37
C ASP A 169 -28.14 5.66 11.03
N THR A 170 -26.94 5.63 11.60
CA THR A 170 -26.40 6.74 12.41
C THR A 170 -25.17 7.39 11.79
N VAL A 171 -24.19 6.59 11.38
CA VAL A 171 -22.93 7.10 10.84
C VAL A 171 -22.96 7.07 9.31
N GLN A 172 -23.32 5.93 8.71
CA GLN A 172 -23.31 5.78 7.25
C GLN A 172 -24.34 6.70 6.58
N ALA A 173 -25.59 6.72 7.06
CA ALA A 173 -26.64 7.57 6.54
C ALA A 173 -26.27 9.06 6.62
N ARG A 174 -25.71 9.50 7.76
CA ARG A 174 -25.31 10.90 7.94
C ARG A 174 -24.12 11.31 7.07
N ILE A 175 -23.18 10.40 6.79
CA ILE A 175 -22.12 10.65 5.80
C ILE A 175 -22.72 10.77 4.39
N GLN A 176 -23.70 9.93 4.04
CA GLN A 176 -24.38 10.02 2.75
C GLN A 176 -25.13 11.34 2.60
N GLU A 177 -25.87 11.78 3.62
CA GLU A 177 -26.53 13.09 3.64
C GLU A 177 -25.54 14.25 3.40
N GLU A 178 -24.36 14.21 4.04
CA GLU A 178 -23.33 15.23 3.86
C GLU A 178 -22.71 15.18 2.45
N ILE A 179 -22.48 13.97 1.90
CA ILE A 179 -22.03 13.78 0.51
C ILE A 179 -23.06 14.34 -0.48
N ASP A 180 -24.34 14.02 -0.31
CA ASP A 180 -25.42 14.46 -1.19
C ASP A 180 -25.59 15.98 -1.14
N ALA A 181 -25.43 16.59 0.04
CA ALA A 181 -25.55 18.03 0.22
C ALA A 181 -24.36 18.83 -0.37
N VAL A 182 -23.13 18.32 -0.27
CA VAL A 182 -21.90 19.05 -0.65
C VAL A 182 -21.45 18.72 -2.07
N ILE A 183 -21.52 17.45 -2.45
CA ILE A 183 -20.98 16.92 -3.70
C ILE A 183 -22.11 16.61 -4.69
N GLY A 184 -23.20 16.00 -4.19
CA GLY A 184 -24.29 15.49 -5.01
C GLY A 184 -23.87 14.30 -5.87
N CYS A 185 -24.67 14.01 -6.91
CA CYS A 185 -24.49 12.83 -7.78
C CYS A 185 -23.83 13.13 -9.13
N GLU A 186 -23.58 14.40 -9.46
CA GLU A 186 -23.15 14.81 -10.80
C GLU A 186 -21.64 14.72 -11.03
N ARG A 187 -20.84 14.71 -9.95
CA ARG A 187 -19.39 14.72 -10.02
C ARG A 187 -18.74 13.81 -8.98
N PRO A 188 -17.52 13.32 -9.22
CA PRO A 188 -16.75 12.64 -8.19
C PRO A 188 -16.31 13.61 -7.07
N PRO A 189 -16.03 13.10 -5.85
CA PRO A 189 -15.41 13.87 -4.78
C PRO A 189 -14.04 14.43 -5.20
N ALA A 190 -13.77 15.67 -4.81
CA ALA A 190 -12.50 16.36 -4.95
C ALA A 190 -11.82 16.54 -3.58
N TRP A 191 -10.52 16.85 -3.56
CA TRP A 191 -9.78 17.02 -2.32
C TRP A 191 -10.25 18.23 -1.50
N GLU A 192 -10.73 19.26 -2.19
CA GLU A 192 -11.19 20.52 -1.64
C GLU A 192 -12.52 20.38 -0.87
N ASP A 193 -13.35 19.39 -1.23
CA ASP A 193 -14.65 19.14 -0.60
C ASP A 193 -14.54 18.85 0.90
N ARG A 194 -13.38 18.35 1.35
CA ARG A 194 -13.11 18.05 2.76
C ARG A 194 -13.36 19.22 3.71
N HIS A 195 -13.24 20.46 3.22
CA HIS A 195 -13.47 21.67 4.02
C HIS A 195 -14.95 21.90 4.30
N ALA A 196 -15.83 21.39 3.44
CA ALA A 196 -17.29 21.48 3.58
C ALA A 196 -17.90 20.18 4.14
N MET A 197 -17.09 19.17 4.47
CA MET A 197 -17.54 17.86 4.97
C MET A 197 -17.01 17.55 6.39
N PRO A 198 -17.32 18.38 7.41
CA PRO A 198 -16.80 18.20 8.75
C PRO A 198 -17.19 16.88 9.41
N PHE A 199 -18.40 16.35 9.16
CA PHE A 199 -18.85 15.10 9.77
C PHE A 199 -18.10 13.88 9.22
N THR A 200 -17.90 13.83 7.91
CA THR A 200 -17.13 12.80 7.23
C THR A 200 -15.67 12.85 7.69
N MET A 201 -15.07 14.04 7.75
CA MET A 201 -13.71 14.19 8.26
C MET A 201 -13.57 13.79 9.73
N ALA A 202 -14.54 14.16 10.58
CA ALA A 202 -14.57 13.73 11.97
C ALA A 202 -14.66 12.20 12.10
N THR A 203 -15.48 11.54 11.26
CA THR A 203 -15.60 10.08 11.27
C THR A 203 -14.30 9.40 10.85
N ILE A 204 -13.61 9.93 9.83
CA ILE A 204 -12.31 9.40 9.41
C ILE A 204 -11.29 9.51 10.56
N LEU A 205 -11.20 10.68 11.18
CA LEU A 205 -10.29 10.92 12.32
C LEU A 205 -10.64 10.03 13.51
N GLU A 206 -11.92 9.86 13.82
CA GLU A 206 -12.36 9.01 14.92
C GLU A 206 -12.08 7.53 14.66
N CYS A 207 -12.22 7.06 13.42
CA CYS A 207 -11.84 5.70 13.06
C CYS A 207 -10.32 5.47 13.24
N HIS A 208 -9.49 6.44 12.86
CA HIS A 208 -8.05 6.39 13.13
C HIS A 208 -7.73 6.35 14.63
N ARG A 209 -8.44 7.13 15.44
CA ARG A 209 -8.27 7.16 16.90
C ARG A 209 -8.71 5.84 17.55
N TRP A 210 -9.91 5.37 17.24
CA TRP A 210 -10.51 4.16 17.82
C TRP A 210 -9.80 2.89 17.37
N HIS A 211 -9.41 2.80 16.10
CA HIS A 211 -8.66 1.68 15.55
C HIS A 211 -7.24 2.08 15.15
N THR A 212 -6.44 2.43 16.17
CA THR A 212 -5.02 2.72 15.96
C THR A 212 -4.31 1.50 15.37
N LEU A 213 -3.90 1.59 14.10
CA LEU A 213 -3.36 0.45 13.34
C LEU A 213 -2.03 -0.08 13.91
N LEU A 214 -1.18 0.83 14.39
CA LEU A 214 0.14 0.52 14.98
C LEU A 214 0.22 1.13 16.40
N PRO A 215 -0.42 0.50 17.41
CA PRO A 215 -0.51 1.08 18.75
C PRO A 215 0.85 1.24 19.44
N MET A 216 1.83 0.40 19.10
CA MET A 216 3.21 0.49 19.59
C MET A 216 4.14 1.29 18.66
N GLY A 217 3.61 1.85 17.56
CA GLY A 217 4.40 2.49 16.53
C GLY A 217 5.40 1.54 15.86
N VAL A 218 6.42 2.13 15.22
CA VAL A 218 7.58 1.41 14.69
C VAL A 218 8.70 1.48 15.74
N PRO A 219 9.42 0.38 16.03
CA PRO A 219 10.54 0.40 16.97
C PRO A 219 11.56 1.49 16.62
N ARG A 220 11.96 2.27 17.62
CA ARG A 220 13.03 3.27 17.51
C ARG A 220 14.38 2.65 17.83
N ARG A 221 15.42 3.10 17.14
CA ARG A 221 16.82 2.81 17.45
C ARG A 221 17.41 3.92 18.29
#